data_AF-A0A327YUV5-F1
#
_entry.id   AF-A0A327YUV5-F1
#
_cell.length_a   1.000
_cell.length_b   1.000
_cell.length_c   1.000
_cell.angle_alpha   90.00
_cell.angle_beta   90.00
_cell.angle_gamma   90.00
#
_symmetry.space_group_name_H-M   'P 1'
#
loop_
_entity.id
_entity.type
_entity.pdbx_description
1 polymer ?
#
loop_
_entity_poly.entity_id
_entity_poly.type
_entity_poly.pdbx_seq_one_letter_code
_entity_poly.pdbx_strand_id
1 'polypeptide(L)' 'MTLEEFKEFIAKVGKVPLEMIHEDASFRDDLNIDSLHMVNLLIELNNRIPFDFAVVQDAEVLQTVGSLYRALKGVKANV' A
#
# COMPACT_ATOMS: atom_id res chain seq x y z
N MET A 1 -10.27 7.49 0.19
CA MET A 1 -10.10 6.67 1.39
C MET A 1 -9.32 7.40 2.48
N THR A 2 -9.60 7.12 3.74
CA THR A 2 -8.80 7.48 4.93
C THR A 2 -7.64 6.48 5.10
N LEU A 3 -6.73 6.72 6.06
CA LEU A 3 -5.64 5.78 6.35
C LEU A 3 -6.18 4.48 6.97
N GLU A 4 -7.18 4.57 7.84
CA GLU A 4 -7.80 3.39 8.45
C GLU A 4 -8.50 2.51 7.40
N GLU A 5 -9.27 3.12 6.50
CA GLU A 5 -9.87 2.39 5.35
C GLU A 5 -8.81 1.72 4.46
N PHE A 6 -7.63 2.34 4.34
CA PHE A 6 -6.53 1.78 3.57
C PHE A 6 -5.90 0.57 4.28
N LYS A 7 -5.69 0.65 5.60
CA LYS A 7 -5.19 -0.48 6.39
C LYS A 7 -6.18 -1.66 6.37
N GLU A 8 -7.47 -1.40 6.53
CA GLU A 8 -8.52 -2.43 6.42
C GLU A 8 -8.52 -3.09 5.02
N PHE A 9 -8.31 -2.30 3.97
CA PHE A 9 -8.18 -2.82 2.62
C PHE A 9 -6.96 -3.75 2.49
N ILE A 10 -5.79 -3.35 2.98
CA ILE A 10 -4.58 -4.18 2.97
C ILE A 10 -4.79 -5.45 3.77
N ALA A 11 -5.40 -5.37 4.97
CA ALA A 11 -5.72 -6.54 5.80
C ALA A 11 -6.56 -7.57 5.02
N LYS A 12 -7.59 -7.08 4.32
CA LYS A 12 -8.50 -7.92 3.54
C LYS A 12 -7.82 -8.56 2.32
N VAL A 13 -7.07 -7.77 1.53
CA VAL A 13 -6.49 -8.25 0.27
C VAL A 13 -5.20 -9.02 0.50
N GLY A 14 -4.33 -8.53 1.39
CA GLY A 14 -3.07 -9.17 1.78
C GLY A 14 -3.24 -10.33 2.74
N LYS A 15 -4.44 -10.55 3.31
CA LYS A 15 -4.73 -11.59 4.31
C LYS A 15 -3.80 -11.52 5.52
N VAL A 16 -3.52 -10.30 5.96
CA VAL A 16 -2.69 -10.01 7.13
C VAL A 16 -3.54 -9.43 8.26
N PRO A 17 -3.22 -9.68 9.53
CA PRO A 17 -3.94 -9.09 10.65
C PRO A 17 -3.87 -7.56 10.63
N LEU A 18 -4.99 -6.89 10.88
CA LEU A 18 -5.06 -5.42 10.87
C LEU A 18 -4.13 -4.79 11.91
N GLU A 19 -3.97 -5.45 13.06
CA GLU A 19 -3.08 -5.01 14.13
C GLU A 19 -1.59 -4.96 13.73
N MET A 20 -1.18 -5.64 12.66
CA MET A 20 0.20 -5.59 12.16
C MET A 20 0.43 -4.42 11.18
N ILE A 21 -0.64 -3.76 10.73
CA ILE A 21 -0.57 -2.77 9.67
C ILE A 21 -0.41 -1.38 10.27
N HIS A 22 0.80 -0.87 10.18
CA HIS A 22 1.18 0.48 10.59
C HIS A 22 1.81 1.23 9.42
N GLU A 23 1.90 2.56 9.51
CA GLU A 23 2.47 3.36 8.41
C GLU A 23 3.90 2.98 8.06
N ASP A 24 4.69 2.60 9.05
CA ASP A 24 6.10 2.22 8.87
C ASP A 24 6.28 0.74 8.56
N ALA A 25 5.20 -0.06 8.55
CA ALA A 25 5.28 -1.49 8.28
C ALA A 25 5.74 -1.73 6.83
N SER A 26 6.81 -2.51 6.69
CA SER A 26 7.32 -3.02 5.42
C SER A 26 6.32 -3.99 4.82
N PHE A 27 5.90 -3.76 3.58
CA PHE A 27 5.03 -4.71 2.88
C PHE A 27 5.69 -6.08 2.80
N ARG A 28 7.00 -6.13 2.55
CA ARG A 28 7.75 -7.38 2.39
C ARG A 28 8.13 -8.00 3.73
N ASP A 29 8.77 -7.23 4.60
CA ASP A 29 9.47 -7.79 5.76
C ASP A 29 8.55 -7.96 6.98
N ASP A 30 7.58 -7.05 7.15
CA ASP A 30 6.65 -7.08 8.29
C ASP A 30 5.33 -7.78 7.91
N LEU A 31 4.82 -7.53 6.70
CA LEU A 31 3.52 -8.03 6.25
C LEU A 31 3.61 -9.27 5.36
N ASN A 32 4.81 -9.72 4.95
CA ASN A 32 5.01 -10.86 4.05
C ASN A 32 4.22 -10.75 2.71
N ILE A 33 3.96 -9.53 2.25
CA ILE A 33 3.37 -9.25 0.94
C ILE A 33 4.50 -9.29 -0.10
N ASP A 34 4.60 -10.43 -0.78
CA ASP A 34 5.52 -10.63 -1.90
C ASP A 34 5.12 -9.85 -3.16
N SER A 35 5.96 -9.91 -4.20
CA SER A 35 5.74 -9.18 -5.46
C SER A 35 4.43 -9.55 -6.15
N LEU A 36 3.97 -10.80 -6.07
CA LEU A 36 2.72 -11.23 -6.70
C LEU A 36 1.52 -10.71 -5.92
N HIS A 37 1.55 -10.81 -4.59
CA HIS A 37 0.53 -10.25 -3.72
C HIS A 37 0.47 -8.73 -3.84
N MET A 38 1.60 -8.05 -4.00
CA MET A 38 1.66 -6.61 -4.23
C MET A 38 0.97 -6.22 -5.55
N VAL A 39 1.23 -6.94 -6.65
CA VAL A 39 0.54 -6.69 -7.93
C VAL A 39 -0.98 -6.85 -7.77
N ASN A 40 -1.44 -7.90 -7.09
CA ASN A 40 -2.86 -8.10 -6.81
C ASN A 40 -3.44 -6.96 -5.96
N LEU A 41 -2.71 -6.52 -4.93
CA LEU A 41 -3.10 -5.41 -4.08
C LEU A 41 -3.27 -4.11 -4.87
N LEU A 42 -2.33 -3.80 -5.77
CA LEU A 42 -2.39 -2.61 -6.62
C LEU A 42 -3.56 -2.66 -7.62
N ILE A 43 -3.85 -3.82 -8.20
CA ILE A 43 -5.00 -4.01 -9.11
C ILE A 43 -6.32 -3.78 -8.35
N GLU A 44 -6.49 -4.44 -7.20
CA GLU A 44 -7.69 -4.28 -6.37
C GLU A 44 -7.85 -2.85 -5.84
N LEU A 45 -6.74 -2.17 -5.56
CA LEU A 45 -6.75 -0.78 -5.14
C LEU A 45 -7.18 0.15 -6.27
N ASN A 46 -6.64 -0.05 -7.48
CA ASN A 46 -6.99 0.73 -8.66
C ASN A 46 -8.46 0.55 -9.06
N ASN A 47 -9.03 -0.64 -8.83
CA ASN A 47 -10.47 -0.89 -9.01
C ASN A 47 -11.35 -0.08 -8.05
N ARG A 48 -10.85 0.23 -6.84
CA ARG A 48 -11.58 1.02 -5.83
C ARG A 48 -11.35 2.52 -5.98
N ILE A 49 -10.11 2.91 -6.19
CA ILE A 49 -9.69 4.29 -6.40
C ILE A 49 -8.76 4.29 -7.60
N PRO A 50 -9.26 4.66 -8.79
CA PRO A 50 -8.42 4.74 -9.98
C PRO A 50 -7.22 5.66 -9.77
N PHE A 51 -6.01 5.17 -10.06
CA PHE A 51 -4.76 5.93 -10.01
C PHE A 51 -3.86 5.58 -11.20
N ASP A 52 -2.91 6.46 -11.52
CA ASP A 52 -1.89 6.17 -12.53
C ASP A 52 -0.80 5.28 -11.93
N PHE A 53 -0.55 4.12 -12.55
CA PHE A 53 0.50 3.20 -12.12
C PHE A 53 1.90 3.83 -12.12
N ALA A 54 2.12 4.93 -12.83
CA ALA A 54 3.35 5.72 -12.74
C ALA A 54 3.69 6.14 -11.30
N VAL A 55 2.68 6.33 -10.43
CA VAL A 55 2.86 6.71 -9.02
C VAL A 55 3.51 5.60 -8.18
N VAL A 56 3.40 4.35 -8.62
CA VAL A 56 3.87 3.16 -7.87
C VAL A 56 5.00 2.42 -8.58
N GLN A 57 5.65 3.05 -9.57
CA GLN A 57 6.84 2.49 -10.22
C GLN A 57 8.11 2.60 -9.35
N ASP A 58 8.11 3.53 -8.40
CA ASP A 58 9.22 3.70 -7.46
C ASP A 58 9.17 2.62 -6.38
N ALA A 59 10.28 1.91 -6.18
CA ALA A 59 10.41 0.89 -5.16
C ALA A 59 10.26 1.46 -3.74
N GLU A 60 10.65 2.73 -3.52
CA GLU A 60 10.51 3.39 -2.22
C GLU A 60 9.03 3.60 -1.85
N VAL A 61 8.18 3.85 -2.84
CA VAL A 61 6.72 3.98 -2.64
C VAL A 61 6.12 2.65 -2.19
N LEU A 62 6.62 1.54 -2.70
CA LEU A 62 6.14 0.19 -2.38
C LEU A 62 6.80 -0.43 -1.15
N GLN A 63 7.70 0.29 -0.47
CA GLN A 63 8.40 -0.24 0.69
C GLN A 63 7.48 -0.38 1.90
N THR A 64 6.77 0.70 2.26
CA THR A 64 5.93 0.75 3.46
C THR A 64 4.50 1.20 3.17
N VAL A 65 3.59 0.81 4.06
CA VAL A 65 2.16 1.16 3.97
C VAL A 65 1.95 2.68 3.86
N GLY A 66 2.65 3.44 4.70
CA GLY A 66 2.56 4.89 4.72
C GLY A 66 3.09 5.54 3.45
N SER A 67 4.17 5.00 2.86
CA SER A 67 4.74 5.52 1.62
C SER A 67 3.78 5.36 0.45
N LEU A 68 3.16 4.18 0.30
CA LEU A 68 2.13 3.96 -0.71
C LEU A 68 0.91 4.85 -0.46
N TYR A 69 0.44 4.96 0.79
CA TYR A 69 -0.69 5.81 1.14
C TYR A 69 -0.45 7.29 0.77
N ARG A 70 0.73 7.84 1.10
CA ARG A 70 1.09 9.23 0.79
C ARG A 70 1.20 9.48 -0.71
N ALA A 71 1.82 8.55 -1.44
CA ALA A 71 1.93 8.63 -2.89
C ALA A 71 0.55 8.71 -3.55
N LEU A 72 -0.40 7.86 -3.14
CA LEU A 72 -1.78 7.87 -3.63
C LEU A 72 -2.57 9.12 -3.25
N LYS A 73 -2.19 9.80 -2.16
CA LYS A 73 -2.76 11.09 -1.76
C LYS A 73 -2.18 12.27 -2.54
N GLY A 74 -1.18 12.05 -3.41
CA GLY A 74 -0.46 13.13 -4.09
C GLY A 74 0.43 13.94 -3.14
N VAL A 75 0.67 13.44 -1.93
CA VAL A 75 1.64 14.03 -1.00
C VAL A 75 2.99 13.46 -1.42
N LYS A 76 3.72 14.20 -2.27
CA LYS A 76 5.12 13.87 -2.55
C LYS A 76 5.85 13.79 -1.22
N ALA A 77 6.45 12.63 -0.93
CA ALA A 77 7.41 12.52 0.15
C ALA A 77 8.57 13.46 -0.21
N ASN A 78 8.57 14.66 0.36
CA ASN A 78 9.72 15.55 0.30
C ASN A 78 10.77 14.93 1.23
N VAL A 79 11.72 14.20 0.65
CA VAL A 79 13.02 13.94 1.25
C VAL A 79 14.08 14.10 0.17
#